data_AF-A0A645E0L7-F1
#
_entry.id   AF-A0A645E0L7-F1
#
_cell.length_a   1.000
_cell.length_b   1.000
_cell.length_c   1.000
_cell.angle_alpha   90.00
_cell.angle_beta   90.00
_cell.angle_gamma   90.00
#
_symmetry.space_group_name_H-M   'P 1'
#
loop_
_entity.id
_entity.type
_entity.pdbx_description
1 polymer ?
#
loop_
_entity_poly.entity_id
_entity_poly.type
_entity_poly.pdbx_seq_one_letter_code
_entity_poly.pdbx_strand_id
1 'polypeptide(L)'
;MDKEEILKKSREQKEDEGTVYADNKGRRYGVIGFCSVFIIIMFFNIFTRQNNFVPYSMFFAYMSAEAYGKYRATKAKALMVTTVLAAIASVAFFACHVLEVLGIGA
;
A
#
# COMPACT_ATOMS: atom_id res chain seq x y z
N MET A 1 -4.83 4.11 -41.25
CA MET A 1 -3.87 3.75 -40.19
C MET A 1 -3.21 2.46 -40.63
N ASP A 2 -1.91 2.50 -40.92
CA ASP A 2 -1.23 1.42 -41.64
C ASP A 2 -0.78 0.31 -40.67
N LYS A 3 -1.02 -0.96 -41.02
CA LYS A 3 -0.74 -2.10 -40.11
C LYS A 3 0.74 -2.17 -39.73
N GLU A 4 1.62 -1.72 -40.62
CA GLU A 4 3.07 -1.73 -40.41
C GLU A 4 3.54 -0.69 -39.38
N GLU A 5 2.88 0.48 -39.30
CA GLU A 5 3.17 1.49 -38.27
C GLU A 5 2.79 0.99 -36.88
N ILE A 6 1.68 0.27 -36.77
CA ILE A 6 1.20 -0.31 -35.49
C ILE A 6 2.18 -1.39 -35.02
N LEU A 7 2.63 -2.27 -35.93
CA LEU A 7 3.58 -3.33 -35.63
C LEU A 7 4.97 -2.80 -35.27
N LYS A 8 5.43 -1.70 -35.89
CA LYS A 8 6.67 -1.02 -35.50
C LYS A 8 6.57 -0.40 -34.11
N LYS A 9 5.50 0.34 -33.81
CA LYS A 9 5.26 0.91 -32.47
C LYS A 9 5.17 -0.15 -31.38
N SER A 10 4.50 -1.28 -31.64
CA SER A 10 4.41 -2.40 -30.70
C SER A 10 5.77 -3.10 -30.48
N ARG A 11 6.64 -3.17 -31.49
CA ARG A 11 8.00 -3.71 -31.34
C ARG A 11 8.97 -2.75 -30.64
N GLU A 12 8.76 -1.44 -30.80
CA GLU A 12 9.51 -0.40 -30.09
C GLU A 12 9.10 -0.28 -28.62
N GLN A 13 7.81 -0.53 -28.32
CA GLN A 13 7.31 -0.76 -26.97
C GLN A 13 7.72 -2.15 -26.49
N LYS A 14 8.98 -2.29 -26.05
CA LYS A 14 9.51 -3.53 -25.42
C LYS A 14 8.81 -3.94 -24.10
N GLU A 15 7.70 -3.31 -23.73
CA GLU A 15 6.85 -3.74 -22.61
C GLU A 15 5.92 -4.85 -23.10
N ASP A 16 6.20 -6.08 -22.67
CA ASP A 16 5.30 -7.21 -22.90
C ASP A 16 4.03 -7.00 -22.07
N GLU A 17 2.90 -6.72 -22.73
CA GLU A 17 1.60 -6.54 -22.08
C GLU A 17 1.23 -7.72 -21.18
N GLY A 18 1.68 -8.94 -21.51
CA GLY A 18 1.52 -10.13 -20.69
C GLY A 18 2.23 -10.03 -19.34
N THR A 19 3.44 -9.45 -19.31
CA THR A 19 4.19 -9.23 -18.06
C THR A 19 3.53 -8.15 -17.19
N VAL A 20 3.07 -7.05 -17.79
CA VAL A 20 2.34 -5.98 -17.06
C VAL A 20 1.02 -6.50 -16.49
N TYR A 21 0.32 -7.37 -17.21
CA TYR A 21 -0.89 -8.03 -16.72
C TYR A 21 -0.58 -8.97 -15.54
N ALA A 22 0.45 -9.81 -15.67
CA ALA A 22 0.88 -10.72 -14.61
C ALA A 22 1.27 -9.96 -13.34
N ASP A 23 2.06 -8.88 -13.45
CA ASP A 23 2.48 -8.04 -12.34
C ASP A 23 1.30 -7.36 -11.64
N ASN A 24 0.37 -6.79 -12.40
CA ASN A 24 -0.84 -6.19 -11.83
C ASN A 24 -1.71 -7.20 -11.08
N LYS A 25 -1.82 -8.41 -11.62
CA LYS A 25 -2.58 -9.50 -10.99
C LYS A 25 -1.87 -10.01 -9.73
N GLY A 26 -0.55 -10.18 -9.80
CA GLY A 26 0.31 -10.51 -8.65
C GLY A 26 0.18 -9.49 -7.52
N ARG A 27 0.23 -8.18 -7.83
CA ARG A 27 0.03 -7.12 -6.85
C ARG A 27 -1.32 -7.20 -6.14
N ARG A 28 -2.41 -7.52 -6.84
CA ARG A 28 -3.74 -7.70 -6.23
C ARG A 28 -3.74 -8.86 -5.22
N TYR A 29 -3.16 -10.01 -5.58
CA TYR A 29 -3.03 -11.12 -4.64
C TYR A 29 -2.10 -10.79 -3.47
N GLY A 30 -1.04 -10.01 -3.70
CA GLY A 30 -0.18 -9.48 -2.65
C GLY A 30 -0.93 -8.62 -1.64
N VAL A 31 -1.78 -7.69 -2.10
CA VAL A 31 -2.65 -6.88 -1.23
C VAL A 31 -3.59 -7.77 -0.42
N ILE A 32 -4.21 -8.76 -1.05
CA ILE A 32 -5.11 -9.70 -0.36
C ILE A 32 -4.35 -10.44 0.75
N GLY A 33 -3.19 -11.02 0.43
CA GLY A 33 -2.36 -11.73 1.42
C GLY A 33 -1.91 -10.83 2.57
N PHE A 34 -1.47 -9.61 2.27
CA PHE A 34 -1.10 -8.61 3.28
C PHE A 34 -2.28 -8.29 4.20
N CYS A 35 -3.46 -7.99 3.64
CA CYS A 35 -4.66 -7.71 4.42
C CYS A 35 -5.10 -8.92 5.27
N SER A 36 -5.01 -10.14 4.75
CA SER A 36 -5.32 -11.35 5.51
C SER A 36 -4.41 -11.49 6.74
N VAL A 37 -3.09 -11.34 6.58
CA VAL A 37 -2.14 -11.42 7.70
C VAL A 37 -2.35 -10.28 8.69
N PHE A 38 -2.58 -9.05 8.21
CA PHE A 38 -2.89 -7.90 9.06
C PHE A 38 -4.12 -8.15 9.95
N ILE A 39 -5.20 -8.70 9.40
CA ILE A 39 -6.42 -9.04 10.14
C ILE A 39 -6.13 -10.11 11.20
N ILE A 40 -5.38 -11.16 10.84
CA ILE A 40 -5.00 -12.23 11.78
C ILE A 40 -4.22 -11.65 12.98
N ILE A 41 -3.23 -10.80 12.73
CA ILE A 41 -2.43 -10.16 13.78
C ILE A 41 -3.31 -9.27 14.66
N MET A 42 -4.21 -8.48 14.06
CA MET A 42 -5.13 -7.64 14.82
C MET A 42 -5.98 -8.45 15.80
N PHE A 43 -6.58 -9.56 15.34
CA PHE A 43 -7.38 -10.42 16.20
C PHE A 43 -6.52 -11.09 17.27
N PHE A 44 -5.34 -11.60 16.91
CA PHE A 44 -4.41 -12.18 17.87
C PHE A 44 -4.10 -11.20 19.00
N ASN A 45 -3.71 -9.97 18.67
CA ASN A 45 -3.39 -8.93 19.64
C ASN A 45 -4.59 -8.56 20.53
N ILE A 46 -5.81 -8.52 19.98
CA ILE A 46 -7.03 -8.30 20.76
C ILE A 46 -7.21 -9.44 21.79
N PHE A 47 -7.06 -10.69 21.39
CA PHE A 47 -7.20 -11.85 22.28
C PHE A 47 -6.10 -11.91 23.34
N THR A 48 -4.88 -11.44 23.03
CA THR A 48 -3.76 -11.39 23.98
C THR A 48 -3.68 -10.08 24.77
N ARG A 49 -4.66 -9.16 24.61
CA ARG A 49 -4.67 -7.81 25.23
C ARG A 49 -3.41 -6.98 24.93
N GLN A 50 -2.84 -7.16 23.74
CA GLN A 50 -1.73 -6.36 23.23
C GLN A 50 -2.24 -5.19 22.39
N ASN A 51 -1.48 -4.10 22.34
CA ASN A 51 -1.80 -2.96 21.51
C ASN A 51 -1.50 -3.23 20.02
N ASN A 52 -2.29 -2.61 19.15
CA ASN A 52 -2.21 -2.79 17.70
C ASN A 52 -1.45 -1.65 16.99
N PHE A 53 -0.65 -0.87 17.72
CA PHE A 53 0.04 0.29 17.16
C PHE A 53 1.00 -0.07 16.01
N VAL A 54 1.78 -1.14 16.12
CA VAL A 54 2.70 -1.56 15.06
C VAL A 54 1.98 -2.03 13.80
N PRO A 55 1.01 -2.98 13.86
CA PRO A 55 0.24 -3.36 12.68
C PRO A 55 -0.45 -2.17 12.01
N TYR A 56 -1.07 -1.27 12.79
CA TYR A 56 -1.70 -0.08 12.22
C TYR A 56 -0.71 0.84 11.55
N SER A 57 0.45 1.09 12.18
CA SER A 57 1.49 1.94 11.59
C SER A 57 1.94 1.43 10.22
N MET A 58 2.23 0.13 10.12
CA MET A 58 2.63 -0.50 8.87
C MET A 58 1.51 -0.47 7.82
N PHE A 59 0.27 -0.75 8.22
CA PHE A 59 -0.88 -0.73 7.31
C PHE A 59 -1.11 0.66 6.70
N PHE A 60 -1.08 1.71 7.53
CA PHE A 60 -1.25 3.07 7.05
C PHE A 60 -0.05 3.57 6.22
N ALA A 61 1.18 3.13 6.52
CA ALA A 61 2.35 3.40 5.69
C ALA A 61 2.18 2.82 4.28
N TYR A 62 1.74 1.55 4.22
CA TYR A 62 1.45 0.87 2.96
C TYR A 62 0.35 1.59 2.16
N MET A 63 -0.78 1.91 2.81
CA MET A 63 -1.90 2.63 2.20
C MET A 63 -1.48 4.00 1.65
N SER A 64 -0.62 4.72 2.38
CA SER A 64 -0.07 5.99 1.92
C SER A 64 0.76 5.81 0.65
N ALA A 65 1.69 4.85 0.63
CA ALA A 65 2.53 4.57 -0.53
C ALA A 65 1.72 4.11 -1.75
N GLU A 66 0.70 3.25 -1.54
CA GLU A 66 -0.19 2.79 -2.60
C GLU A 66 -1.02 3.94 -3.18
N ALA A 67 -1.59 4.79 -2.30
CA ALA A 67 -2.34 5.97 -2.71
C ALA A 67 -1.46 6.97 -3.47
N TYR A 68 -0.21 7.16 -3.05
CA TYR A 68 0.75 8.02 -3.75
C TYR A 68 1.08 7.48 -5.14
N GLY A 69 1.32 6.18 -5.27
CA GLY A 69 1.55 5.52 -6.55
C GLY A 69 0.39 5.71 -7.52
N LYS A 70 -0.85 5.51 -7.03
CA LYS A 70 -2.08 5.75 -7.82
C LYS A 70 -2.28 7.23 -8.13
N TYR A 71 -1.97 8.13 -7.20
CA TYR A 71 -2.03 9.58 -7.42
C TYR A 71 -1.07 10.01 -8.53
N ARG A 72 0.15 9.46 -8.56
CA ARG A 72 1.13 9.83 -9.60
C ARG A 72 0.61 9.49 -11.01
N ALA A 73 -0.09 8.36 -11.14
CA ALA A 73 -0.66 7.89 -12.41
C ALA A 73 -1.96 8.62 -12.80
N THR A 74 -2.86 8.85 -11.84
CA THR A 74 -4.22 9.38 -12.12
C THR A 74 -4.37 10.88 -11.89
N LYS A 75 -3.46 11.49 -11.12
CA LYS A 75 -3.52 12.89 -10.63
C LYS A 75 -4.79 13.26 -9.86
N ALA A 76 -5.56 12.27 -9.37
CA ALA A 76 -6.79 12.51 -8.63
C ALA A 76 -6.52 13.11 -7.24
N LYS A 77 -7.07 14.30 -6.96
CA LYS A 77 -6.85 15.03 -5.68
C LYS A 77 -7.24 14.22 -4.44
N ALA A 78 -8.28 13.40 -4.53
CA ALA A 78 -8.71 12.54 -3.42
C ALA A 78 -7.57 11.60 -2.95
N LEU A 79 -6.81 11.02 -3.88
CA LEU A 79 -5.70 10.11 -3.55
C LEU A 79 -4.53 10.84 -2.89
N MET A 80 -4.31 12.11 -3.23
CA MET A 80 -3.33 12.94 -2.54
C MET A 80 -3.73 13.16 -1.08
N VAL A 81 -5.00 13.48 -0.82
CA VAL A 81 -5.51 13.63 0.55
C VAL A 81 -5.36 12.32 1.33
N THR A 82 -5.74 11.19 0.72
CA THR A 82 -5.55 9.86 1.34
C THR A 82 -4.07 9.59 1.67
N THR A 83 -3.16 9.93 0.76
CA THR A 83 -1.71 9.75 0.98
C THR A 83 -1.25 10.48 2.24
N VAL A 84 -1.62 11.76 2.36
CA VAL A 84 -1.21 12.61 3.49
C VAL A 84 -1.83 12.13 4.79
N LEU A 85 -3.14 11.86 4.82
CA LEU A 85 -3.83 11.39 6.02
C LEU A 85 -3.30 10.03 6.49
N ALA A 86 -3.06 9.09 5.56
CA ALA A 86 -2.50 7.78 5.89
C ALA A 86 -1.05 7.90 6.38
N ALA A 87 -0.24 8.80 5.81
CA ALA A 87 1.12 9.03 6.29
C ALA A 87 1.12 9.56 7.74
N ILE A 88 0.26 10.55 8.03
CA ILE A 88 0.11 11.11 9.38
C ILE A 88 -0.33 10.03 10.36
N ALA A 89 -1.34 9.23 9.99
CA ALA A 89 -1.81 8.13 10.83
C ALA A 89 -0.71 7.11 11.12
N SER A 90 0.09 6.74 10.10
CA SER A 90 1.21 5.81 10.26
C SER A 90 2.25 6.31 11.28
N VAL A 91 2.64 7.59 11.16
CA VAL A 91 3.59 8.23 12.08
C VAL A 91 3.01 8.33 13.48
N ALA A 92 1.73 8.69 13.62
CA ALA A 92 1.07 8.77 14.92
C ALA A 92 1.03 7.41 15.63
N PHE A 93 0.63 6.34 14.94
CA PHE A 93 0.65 4.99 15.52
C PHE A 93 2.06 4.52 15.87
N PHE A 94 3.06 4.85 15.05
CA PHE A 94 4.45 4.53 15.37
C PHE A 94 4.93 5.28 16.62
N ALA A 95 4.60 6.56 16.74
CA ALA A 95 4.91 7.35 17.92
C ALA A 95 4.23 6.78 19.18
N CYS A 96 2.96 6.38 19.10
CA CYS A 96 2.27 5.69 20.20
C CYS A 96 2.99 4.40 20.61
N HIS A 97 3.43 3.60 19.64
CA HIS A 97 4.22 2.39 19.94
C HIS A 97 5.52 2.71 20.67
N VAL A 98 6.27 3.73 20.20
CA VAL A 98 7.51 4.16 20.85
C VAL A 98 7.25 4.64 22.27
N LEU A 99 6.21 5.45 22.49
CA LEU A 99 5.85 5.94 23.82
C LEU A 99 5.47 4.80 24.77
N GLU A 100 4.72 3.81 24.28
CA GLU A 100 4.33 2.62 25.03
C GLU A 100 5.57 1.81 25.44
N VAL A 101 6.48 1.52 24.50
CA VAL A 101 7.69 0.73 24.76
C VAL A 101 8.66 1.44 25.70
N LEU A 102 8.78 2.78 25.60
CA LEU A 102 9.62 3.59 26.47
C LEU A 102 8.97 3.88 27.83
N GLY A 103 7.69 3.56 28.02
CA GLY A 103 6.95 3.84 29.26
C GLY A 103 6.73 5.33 29.53
N ILE A 104 6.78 6.17 28.49
CA ILE A 104 6.68 7.64 28.61
C ILE A 104 5.20 8.12 28.63
N GLY A 105 4.23 7.21 28.56
CA GLY A 105 2.81 7.55 28.44
C GLY A 105 1.86 6.61 29.19
N ALA A 106 2.09 6.42 30.50
CA ALA A 106 1.10 5.89 31.44
C ALA A 106 0.68 6.98 32.44
#